data_AF-A0A8J6QRK1-F1
#
_entry.id   AF-A0A8J6QRK1-F1
#
_cell.length_a   1.000
_cell.length_b   1.000
_cell.length_c   1.000
_cell.angle_alpha   90.00
_cell.angle_beta   90.00
_cell.angle_gamma   90.00
#
_symmetry.space_group_name_H-M   'P 1'
#
loop_
_entity.id
_entity.type
_entity.pdbx_description
1 polymer ?
#
loop_
_entity_poly.entity_id
_entity_poly.type
_entity_poly.pdbx_seq_one_letter_code
_entity_poly.pdbx_strand_id
1 'polypeptide(L)'
;MAALSAPLDRANVRQREQGRSRVSYLEGWQVIAEANRIFGFDGWERCTLISRCVAEHERPIGRDRKSGWGVTYTARVRITVTAGHRTLIREGSGAGHGIDADKGLAHESALKEAETDATKRALMTFGNPFGLALYDKQQRQVSDAKAPVAAADAPLQPAAITGLQERIKALAPARLEAFSKGFRAAFQVPEAQPSLAGLITTSRHQRWIESFLAESATA
;
A
#
# COMPACT_ATOMS: atom_id res chain seq x y z
N MET A 1 10.05 7.77 4.13
CA MET A 1 9.35 8.70 5.04
C MET A 1 8.80 9.92 4.29
N ALA A 2 9.60 10.66 3.51
CA ALA A 2 9.13 11.85 2.77
C ALA A 2 7.91 11.60 1.84
N ALA A 3 7.83 10.43 1.20
CA ALA A 3 6.71 10.11 0.30
C ALA A 3 5.34 10.08 0.99
N LEU A 4 5.26 9.66 2.26
CA LEU A 4 3.99 9.58 3.02
C LEU A 4 3.43 10.94 3.43
N SER A 5 4.30 11.94 3.53
CA SER A 5 3.93 13.33 3.85
C SER A 5 3.70 14.18 2.60
N ALA A 6 3.99 13.64 1.41
CA ALA A 6 3.77 14.35 0.16
C ALA A 6 2.29 14.69 -0.04
N PRO A 7 1.95 15.83 -0.67
CA PRO A 7 0.59 16.12 -1.07
C PRO A 7 -0.01 15.01 -1.94
N LEU A 8 -1.33 14.87 -1.90
CA LEU A 8 -2.08 13.99 -2.79
C LEU A 8 -2.15 14.63 -4.18
N ASP A 9 -1.77 13.88 -5.21
CA ASP A 9 -1.90 14.30 -6.60
C ASP A 9 -3.39 14.41 -6.99
N ARG A 10 -3.80 15.60 -7.42
CA ARG A 10 -5.17 15.89 -7.87
C ARG A 10 -5.62 14.99 -9.02
N ALA A 11 -4.69 14.54 -9.87
CA ALA A 11 -5.00 13.64 -10.98
C ALA A 11 -5.53 12.26 -10.52
N ASN A 12 -5.24 11.88 -9.27
CA ASN A 12 -5.73 10.64 -8.67
C ASN A 12 -7.10 10.80 -8.01
N VAL A 13 -7.57 12.03 -7.81
CA VAL A 13 -8.85 12.29 -7.15
C VAL A 13 -10.00 12.06 -8.12
N ARG A 14 -11.01 11.30 -7.69
CA ARG A 14 -12.29 11.13 -8.38
C ARG A 14 -13.39 11.77 -7.58
N GLN A 15 -14.50 12.09 -8.24
CA GLN A 15 -15.66 12.68 -7.59
C GLN A 15 -16.93 11.97 -8.05
N ARG A 16 -17.81 11.70 -7.10
CA ARG A 16 -19.15 11.14 -7.34
C ARG A 16 -20.20 11.97 -6.63
N GLU A 17 -21.42 11.92 -7.14
CA GLU A 17 -22.58 12.44 -6.42
C GLU A 17 -23.06 11.42 -5.39
N GLN A 18 -23.31 11.89 -4.18
CA GLN A 18 -23.88 11.11 -3.10
C GLN A 18 -24.99 11.94 -2.45
N GLY A 19 -26.23 11.63 -2.84
CA GLY A 19 -27.39 12.46 -2.47
C GLY A 19 -27.26 13.87 -3.04
N ARG A 20 -27.26 14.89 -2.18
CA ARG A 20 -27.12 16.30 -2.57
C ARG A 20 -25.68 16.81 -2.55
N SER A 21 -24.72 15.97 -2.17
CA SER A 21 -23.32 16.36 -2.00
C SER A 21 -22.41 15.67 -3.00
N ARG A 22 -21.36 16.37 -3.45
CA ARG A 22 -20.27 15.78 -4.22
C ARG A 22 -19.18 15.32 -3.27
N VAL A 23 -18.76 14.07 -3.40
CA VAL A 23 -17.74 13.47 -2.53
C VAL A 23 -16.51 13.12 -3.35
N SER A 24 -15.34 13.56 -2.88
CA SER A 24 -14.05 13.18 -3.43
C SER A 24 -13.59 11.83 -2.87
N TYR A 25 -13.03 10.97 -3.72
CA TYR A 25 -12.52 9.66 -3.32
C TYR A 25 -11.32 9.23 -4.18
N LEU A 26 -10.59 8.23 -3.71
CA LEU A 26 -9.59 7.50 -4.50
C LEU A 26 -10.14 6.13 -4.91
N GLU A 27 -9.80 5.69 -6.11
CA GLU A 27 -10.15 4.35 -6.59
C GLU A 27 -9.31 3.29 -5.87
N GLY A 28 -9.88 2.11 -5.66
CA GLY A 28 -9.20 1.04 -4.92
C GLY A 28 -7.87 0.63 -5.55
N TRP A 29 -7.83 0.53 -6.88
CA TRP A 29 -6.61 0.16 -7.62
C TRP A 29 -5.49 1.19 -7.46
N GLN A 30 -5.82 2.49 -7.43
CA GLN A 30 -4.84 3.58 -7.26
C GLN A 30 -4.19 3.51 -5.89
N VAL A 31 -4.99 3.26 -4.86
CA VAL A 31 -4.52 3.13 -3.47
C VAL A 31 -3.57 1.93 -3.32
N ILE A 32 -3.86 0.80 -3.99
CA ILE A 32 -2.97 -0.37 -4.01
C ILE A 32 -1.69 -0.07 -4.79
N ALA A 33 -1.80 0.56 -5.96
CA ALA A 33 -0.63 0.96 -6.76
C ALA A 33 0.29 1.92 -5.98
N GLU A 34 -0.29 2.85 -5.24
CA GLU A 34 0.45 3.79 -4.40
C GLU A 34 1.12 3.08 -3.21
N ALA A 35 0.48 2.06 -2.64
CA ALA A 35 1.08 1.23 -1.60
C ALA A 35 2.29 0.46 -2.14
N ASN A 36 2.16 -0.14 -3.33
CA ASN A 36 3.27 -0.79 -4.01
C ASN A 36 4.41 0.20 -4.35
N ARG A 37 4.07 1.43 -4.74
CA ARG A 37 5.06 2.47 -5.02
C ARG A 37 5.82 2.90 -3.77
N ILE A 38 5.11 3.18 -2.67
CA ILE A 38 5.70 3.74 -1.44
C ILE A 38 6.38 2.65 -0.60
N PHE A 39 5.74 1.50 -0.41
CA PHE A 39 6.24 0.43 0.46
C PHE A 39 7.07 -0.60 -0.30
N GLY A 40 6.88 -0.72 -1.62
CA GLY A 40 7.37 -1.86 -2.40
C GLY A 40 6.34 -2.99 -2.38
N PHE A 41 6.22 -3.74 -3.47
CA PHE A 41 5.23 -4.81 -3.59
C PHE A 41 5.37 -5.91 -2.52
N ASP A 42 6.58 -6.08 -1.97
CA ASP A 42 6.94 -7.02 -0.90
C ASP A 42 7.06 -6.37 0.49
N GLY A 43 6.89 -5.04 0.57
CA GLY A 43 7.05 -4.28 1.81
C GLY A 43 5.77 -4.13 2.64
N TRP A 44 4.65 -4.65 2.16
CA TRP A 44 3.37 -4.59 2.88
C TRP A 44 2.49 -5.80 2.61
N GLU A 45 1.60 -6.10 3.56
CA GLU A 45 0.62 -7.16 3.49
C GLU A 45 -0.77 -6.61 3.83
N ARG A 46 -1.80 -7.20 3.19
CA ARG A 46 -3.21 -6.96 3.49
C ARG A 46 -3.88 -8.25 3.98
N CYS A 47 -4.49 -8.20 5.15
CA CYS A 47 -5.27 -9.31 5.71
C CYS A 47 -6.71 -8.86 6.00
N THR A 48 -7.72 -9.58 5.48
CA THR A 48 -9.12 -9.41 5.88
C THR A 48 -9.34 -10.13 7.21
N LEU A 49 -9.60 -9.36 8.27
CA LEU A 49 -9.85 -9.89 9.62
C LEU A 49 -11.31 -10.28 9.82
N ILE A 50 -12.23 -9.50 9.25
CA ILE A 50 -13.67 -9.68 9.39
C ILE A 50 -14.30 -9.38 8.04
N SER A 51 -15.26 -10.22 7.63
CA SER A 51 -16.21 -9.92 6.57
C SER A 51 -17.57 -10.53 6.95
N ARG A 52 -18.61 -9.69 7.02
CA ARG A 52 -19.93 -10.11 7.49
C ARG A 52 -21.05 -9.42 6.72
N CYS A 53 -22.04 -10.21 6.28
CA CYS A 53 -23.35 -9.69 5.90
C CYS A 53 -24.05 -9.19 7.17
N VAL A 54 -24.47 -7.92 7.19
CA VAL A 54 -25.14 -7.31 8.36
C VAL A 54 -26.58 -6.94 8.07
N ALA A 55 -26.96 -6.85 6.79
CA ALA A 55 -28.33 -6.65 6.38
C ALA A 55 -28.55 -7.27 5.00
N GLU A 56 -29.69 -7.94 4.85
CA GLU A 56 -30.13 -8.57 3.61
C GLU A 56 -31.65 -8.51 3.60
N HIS A 57 -32.23 -7.91 2.58
CA HIS A 57 -33.68 -7.82 2.44
C HIS A 57 -34.07 -7.59 0.98
N GLU A 58 -35.26 -8.04 0.62
CA GLU A 58 -35.89 -7.64 -0.64
C GLU A 58 -36.26 -6.16 -0.60
N ARG A 59 -36.09 -5.47 -1.72
CA ARG A 59 -36.49 -4.08 -1.90
C ARG A 59 -36.81 -3.76 -3.36
N PRO A 60 -37.71 -2.80 -3.62
CA PRO A 60 -37.87 -2.27 -4.96
C PRO A 60 -36.60 -1.55 -5.46
N ILE A 61 -36.18 -1.82 -6.69
CA ILE A 61 -35.00 -1.24 -7.32
C ILE A 61 -35.34 -0.47 -8.60
N GLY A 62 -34.51 0.50 -8.96
CA GLY A 62 -34.69 1.34 -10.15
C GLY A 62 -35.93 2.25 -10.10
N ARG A 63 -36.18 2.98 -11.20
CA ARG A 63 -37.35 3.87 -11.33
C ARG A 63 -38.66 3.09 -11.40
N ASP A 64 -38.62 1.91 -12.02
CA ASP A 64 -39.79 1.04 -12.23
C ASP A 64 -40.16 0.21 -10.99
N ARG A 65 -39.41 0.35 -9.88
CA ARG A 65 -39.67 -0.34 -8.61
C ARG A 65 -39.77 -1.87 -8.75
N LYS A 66 -38.96 -2.46 -9.63
CA LYS A 66 -38.90 -3.92 -9.80
C LYS A 66 -38.41 -4.59 -8.52
N SER A 67 -38.85 -5.82 -8.28
CA SER A 67 -38.33 -6.63 -7.17
C SER A 67 -36.82 -6.83 -7.32
N GLY A 68 -36.10 -6.71 -6.21
CA GLY A 68 -34.68 -6.94 -6.14
C GLY A 68 -34.23 -7.01 -4.69
N TRP A 69 -32.92 -6.95 -4.49
CA TRP A 69 -32.27 -7.16 -3.20
C TRP A 69 -31.46 -5.95 -2.79
N GLY A 70 -31.46 -5.68 -1.49
CA GLY A 70 -30.54 -4.76 -0.83
C GLY A 70 -29.69 -5.57 0.15
N VAL A 71 -28.38 -5.57 -0.07
CA VAL A 71 -27.42 -6.32 0.74
C VAL A 71 -26.35 -5.38 1.26
N THR A 72 -25.98 -5.51 2.54
CA THR A 72 -24.92 -4.71 3.16
C THR A 72 -23.92 -5.61 3.86
N TYR A 73 -22.65 -5.39 3.54
CA TYR A 73 -21.53 -6.04 4.20
C TYR A 73 -20.72 -5.02 4.99
N THR A 74 -20.12 -5.51 6.07
CA THR A 74 -19.03 -4.81 6.78
C THR A 74 -17.77 -5.65 6.69
N ALA A 75 -16.63 -5.00 6.54
CA ALA A 75 -15.33 -5.65 6.55
C ALA A 75 -14.36 -4.91 7.48
N ARG A 76 -13.40 -5.65 8.06
CA ARG A 76 -12.25 -5.09 8.77
C ARG A 76 -10.99 -5.64 8.13
N VAL A 77 -10.11 -4.75 7.72
CA VAL A 77 -8.84 -5.08 7.05
C VAL A 77 -7.68 -4.57 7.90
N ARG A 78 -6.63 -5.38 8.00
CA ARG A 78 -5.33 -5.02 8.57
C ARG A 78 -4.32 -4.85 7.46
N ILE A 79 -3.57 -3.76 7.54
CA ILE A 79 -2.39 -3.48 6.73
C ILE A 79 -1.17 -3.56 7.64
N THR A 80 -0.23 -4.41 7.25
CA THR A 80 1.06 -4.56 7.92
C THR A 80 2.14 -4.06 6.96
N VAL A 81 2.93 -3.08 7.37
CA VAL A 81 4.05 -2.55 6.58
C VAL A 81 5.35 -2.87 7.29
N THR A 82 6.29 -3.48 6.57
CA THR A 82 7.64 -3.77 7.05
C THR A 82 8.59 -2.70 6.52
N ALA A 83 9.12 -1.87 7.41
CA ALA A 83 10.07 -0.81 7.09
C ALA A 83 11.36 -1.02 7.89
N GLY A 84 12.30 -1.76 7.31
CA GLY A 84 13.47 -2.25 8.05
C GLY A 84 13.05 -3.19 9.17
N HIS A 85 13.51 -2.91 10.40
CA HIS A 85 13.17 -3.68 11.60
C HIS A 85 11.82 -3.29 12.25
N ARG A 86 11.08 -2.34 11.67
CA ARG A 86 9.81 -1.88 12.22
C ARG A 86 8.65 -2.46 11.44
N THR A 87 7.71 -3.04 12.18
CA THR A 87 6.41 -3.44 11.66
C THR A 87 5.37 -2.41 12.09
N LEU A 88 4.72 -1.77 11.11
CA LEU A 88 3.63 -0.83 11.34
C LEU A 88 2.32 -1.51 11.00
N ILE A 89 1.39 -1.51 11.95
CA ILE A 89 0.05 -2.08 11.78
C ILE A 89 -0.97 -0.95 11.78
N ARG A 90 -1.84 -0.96 10.77
CA ARG A 90 -3.01 -0.09 10.66
C ARG A 90 -4.21 -0.92 10.28
N GLU A 91 -5.36 -0.56 10.81
CA GLU A 91 -6.60 -1.25 10.51
C GLU A 91 -7.66 -0.26 10.06
N GLY A 92 -8.57 -0.76 9.23
CA GLY A 92 -9.70 0.00 8.73
C GLY A 92 -10.94 -0.88 8.72
N SER A 93 -12.09 -0.27 9.04
CA SER A 93 -13.40 -0.89 8.86
C SER A 93 -14.13 -0.18 7.74
N GLY A 94 -14.72 -0.94 6.83
CA GLY A 94 -15.48 -0.43 5.69
C GLY A 94 -16.84 -1.09 5.58
N ALA A 95 -17.71 -0.45 4.80
CA ALA A 95 -19.03 -0.96 4.47
C ALA A 95 -19.23 -0.94 2.95
N GLY A 96 -20.02 -1.89 2.46
CA GLY A 96 -20.35 -2.00 1.05
C GLY A 96 -21.81 -2.38 0.87
N HIS A 97 -22.40 -1.87 -0.20
CA HIS A 97 -23.83 -2.00 -0.46
C HIS A 97 -24.07 -2.52 -1.88
N GLY A 98 -24.77 -3.63 -1.98
CA GLY A 98 -25.18 -4.23 -3.23
C GLY A 98 -26.67 -4.06 -3.44
N ILE A 99 -27.05 -3.59 -4.63
CA ILE A 99 -28.43 -3.49 -5.06
C ILE A 99 -28.52 -4.11 -6.44
N ASP A 100 -29.21 -5.23 -6.54
CA ASP A 100 -29.38 -5.96 -7.80
C ASP A 100 -30.69 -6.75 -7.78
N ALA A 101 -31.21 -7.11 -8.97
CA ALA A 101 -32.35 -8.02 -9.08
C ALA A 101 -31.94 -9.45 -8.68
N ASP A 102 -30.71 -9.84 -9.00
CA ASP A 102 -30.12 -11.09 -8.58
C ASP A 102 -29.51 -10.96 -7.17
N LYS A 103 -29.91 -11.86 -6.27
CA LYS A 103 -29.42 -11.85 -4.90
C LYS A 103 -27.91 -12.06 -4.84
N GLY A 104 -27.38 -13.02 -5.59
CA GLY A 104 -25.95 -13.35 -5.60
C GLY A 104 -25.08 -12.16 -6.04
N LEU A 105 -25.48 -11.46 -7.10
CA LEU A 105 -24.80 -10.25 -7.58
C LEU A 105 -24.85 -9.11 -6.55
N ALA A 106 -25.96 -8.96 -5.82
CA ALA A 106 -26.04 -8.01 -4.72
C ALA A 106 -25.05 -8.36 -3.59
N HIS A 107 -24.94 -9.63 -3.20
CA HIS A 107 -23.93 -10.07 -2.22
C HIS A 107 -22.50 -9.83 -2.72
N GLU A 108 -22.20 -10.20 -3.97
CA GLU A 108 -20.89 -10.03 -4.59
C GLU A 108 -20.44 -8.56 -4.57
N SER A 109 -21.32 -7.67 -5.03
CA SER A 109 -21.04 -6.24 -5.08
C SER A 109 -20.82 -5.64 -3.68
N ALA A 110 -21.71 -5.94 -2.73
CA ALA A 110 -21.61 -5.46 -1.36
C ALA A 110 -20.31 -5.91 -0.68
N LEU A 111 -19.95 -7.18 -0.83
CA LEU A 111 -18.74 -7.76 -0.25
C LEU A 111 -17.48 -7.11 -0.81
N LYS A 112 -17.38 -6.98 -2.14
CA LYS A 112 -16.22 -6.38 -2.83
C LYS A 112 -16.04 -4.92 -2.46
N GLU A 113 -17.14 -4.16 -2.37
CA GLU A 113 -17.09 -2.76 -1.94
C GLU A 113 -16.64 -2.64 -0.48
N ALA A 114 -17.18 -3.46 0.43
CA ALA A 114 -16.82 -3.42 1.85
C ALA A 114 -15.33 -3.66 2.10
N GLU A 115 -14.75 -4.67 1.46
CA GLU A 115 -13.30 -4.94 1.55
C GLU A 115 -12.46 -3.81 0.97
N THR A 116 -12.88 -3.26 -0.18
CA THR A 116 -12.15 -2.16 -0.83
C THR A 116 -12.19 -0.90 0.05
N ASP A 117 -13.34 -0.57 0.62
CA ASP A 117 -13.48 0.56 1.53
C ASP A 117 -12.64 0.37 2.81
N ALA A 118 -12.69 -0.80 3.43
CA ALA A 118 -11.88 -1.13 4.61
C ALA A 118 -10.37 -1.00 4.33
N THR A 119 -9.94 -1.48 3.15
CA THR A 119 -8.54 -1.37 2.69
C THR A 119 -8.12 0.10 2.55
N LYS A 120 -8.92 0.93 1.88
CA LYS A 120 -8.64 2.36 1.72
C LYS A 120 -8.56 3.06 3.06
N ARG A 121 -9.48 2.75 3.97
CA ARG A 121 -9.55 3.35 5.31
C ARG A 121 -8.38 2.94 6.20
N ALA A 122 -7.86 1.72 6.06
CA ALA A 122 -6.63 1.32 6.73
C ALA A 122 -5.43 2.11 6.19
N LEU A 123 -5.29 2.18 4.85
CA LEU A 123 -4.16 2.84 4.19
C LEU A 123 -4.14 4.36 4.39
N MET A 124 -5.30 5.02 4.46
CA MET A 124 -5.37 6.48 4.64
C MET A 124 -4.62 6.95 5.91
N THR A 125 -4.55 6.11 6.93
CA THR A 125 -3.89 6.45 8.21
C THR A 125 -2.36 6.53 8.11
N PHE A 126 -1.76 6.12 6.97
CA PHE A 126 -0.34 6.31 6.72
C PHE A 126 0.01 7.70 6.17
N GLY A 127 -0.92 8.41 5.53
CA GLY A 127 -0.66 9.77 5.06
C GLY A 127 -1.50 10.25 3.88
N ASN A 128 -1.19 11.48 3.45
CA ASN A 128 -1.90 12.21 2.40
C ASN A 128 -2.03 11.46 1.07
N PRO A 129 -1.00 10.75 0.55
CA PRO A 129 -1.10 10.03 -0.73
C PRO A 129 -2.17 8.94 -0.74
N PHE A 130 -2.54 8.41 0.42
CA PHE A 130 -3.59 7.40 0.57
C PHE A 130 -4.99 7.99 0.80
N GLY A 131 -5.15 9.30 0.62
CA GLY A 131 -6.47 9.96 0.69
C GLY A 131 -6.75 10.67 2.00
N LEU A 132 -5.81 10.74 2.96
CA LEU A 132 -5.99 11.54 4.19
C LEU A 132 -6.29 13.02 3.87
N ALA A 133 -5.67 13.56 2.82
CA ALA A 133 -5.88 14.93 2.37
C ALA A 133 -7.33 15.24 1.95
N LEU A 134 -8.12 14.22 1.58
CA LEU A 134 -9.53 14.39 1.19
C LEU A 134 -10.45 14.64 2.38
N TYR A 135 -10.00 14.36 3.61
CA TYR A 135 -10.74 14.66 4.84
C TYR A 135 -10.60 16.14 5.24
N ASP A 136 -9.57 16.85 4.75
CA ASP A 136 -9.51 18.30 4.86
C ASP A 136 -10.52 18.91 3.88
N LYS A 137 -11.56 19.56 4.41
CA LYS A 137 -12.61 20.20 3.59
C LYS A 137 -12.05 21.27 2.65
N GLN A 138 -10.92 21.87 3.01
CA GLN A 138 -10.23 22.85 2.16
C GLN A 138 -9.26 22.19 1.16
N GLN A 139 -9.03 20.87 1.26
CA GLN A 139 -8.12 20.09 0.41
C GLN A 139 -6.74 20.73 0.23
N ARG A 140 -6.19 21.33 1.30
CA ARG A 140 -4.91 22.08 1.23
C ARG A 140 -3.71 21.21 0.85
N GLN A 141 -3.81 19.91 1.09
CA GLN A 141 -2.78 18.92 0.77
C GLN A 141 -3.12 18.12 -0.51
N VAL A 142 -3.93 18.70 -1.40
CA VAL A 142 -4.21 18.16 -2.73
C VAL A 142 -3.64 19.13 -3.77
N SER A 143 -2.63 18.71 -4.51
CA SER A 143 -1.91 19.57 -5.46
C SER A 143 -1.80 18.93 -6.84
N ASP A 144 -1.52 19.76 -7.86
CA ASP A 144 -1.21 19.30 -9.22
C ASP A 144 0.27 18.88 -9.35
N ALA A 145 1.06 19.01 -8.28
CA ALA A 145 2.45 18.61 -8.26
C ALA A 145 2.54 17.09 -8.07
N LYS A 146 2.98 16.40 -9.12
CA LYS A 146 3.22 14.95 -9.10
C LYS A 146 4.15 14.62 -7.92
N ALA A 147 3.69 13.74 -7.02
CA ALA A 147 4.56 13.25 -5.94
C ALA A 147 5.84 12.67 -6.55
N PRO A 148 7.04 12.97 -5.99
CA PRO A 148 8.28 12.43 -6.52
C PRO A 148 8.18 10.90 -6.57
N VAL A 149 8.32 10.37 -7.79
CA VAL A 149 8.23 8.95 -8.07
C VAL A 149 9.50 8.28 -7.54
N ALA A 150 9.52 7.97 -6.24
CA ALA A 150 10.39 6.89 -5.77
C ALA A 150 9.77 5.60 -6.33
N ALA A 151 10.24 5.12 -7.47
CA ALA A 151 9.84 3.81 -7.97
C ALA A 151 10.45 2.75 -7.05
N ALA A 152 9.66 1.75 -6.67
CA ALA A 152 10.05 0.69 -5.72
C ALA A 152 11.33 -0.06 -6.12
N ASP A 153 11.72 0.00 -7.40
CA ASP A 153 12.96 -0.54 -7.98
C ASP A 153 13.68 0.47 -8.89
N ALA A 154 13.64 1.77 -8.58
CA ALA A 154 14.38 2.75 -9.36
C ALA A 154 15.89 2.42 -9.37
N PRO A 155 16.56 2.52 -10.55
CA PRO A 155 18.01 2.41 -10.62
C PRO A 155 18.69 3.40 -9.67
N LEU A 156 19.69 2.92 -8.94
CA LEU A 156 20.46 3.76 -8.05
C LEU A 156 21.39 4.67 -8.84
N GLN A 157 21.57 5.90 -8.33
CA GLN A 157 22.60 6.78 -8.83
C GLN A 157 24.00 6.19 -8.54
N PRO A 158 25.00 6.35 -9.42
CA PRO A 158 26.33 5.77 -9.23
C PRO A 158 26.95 6.10 -7.87
N ALA A 159 26.79 7.35 -7.39
CA ALA A 159 27.28 7.76 -6.08
C ALA A 159 26.65 6.97 -4.91
N ALA A 160 25.36 6.64 -5.01
CA ALA A 160 24.69 5.83 -3.99
C ALA A 160 25.19 4.38 -4.00
N ILE A 161 25.43 3.81 -5.20
CA ILE A 161 26.01 2.46 -5.34
C ILE A 161 27.39 2.41 -4.71
N THR A 162 28.27 3.37 -5.04
CA THR A 162 29.62 3.46 -4.49
C THR A 162 29.58 3.58 -2.97
N GLY A 163 28.76 4.47 -2.42
CA GLY A 163 28.63 4.65 -0.97
C GLY A 163 28.13 3.39 -0.24
N LEU A 164 27.20 2.63 -0.82
CA LEU A 164 26.77 1.34 -0.26
C LEU A 164 27.89 0.30 -0.31
N GLN A 165 28.60 0.19 -1.44
CA GLN A 165 29.71 -0.74 -1.60
C GLN A 165 30.84 -0.47 -0.60
N GLU A 166 31.20 0.79 -0.36
CA GLU A 166 32.21 1.18 0.64
C GLU A 166 31.80 0.78 2.06
N ARG A 167 30.55 1.08 2.43
CA ARG A 167 30.01 0.70 3.76
C ARG A 167 29.98 -0.81 3.96
N ILE A 168 29.69 -1.59 2.91
CA ILE A 168 29.74 -3.05 2.96
C ILE A 168 31.18 -3.54 3.08
N LYS A 169 32.13 -2.97 2.32
CA LYS A 169 33.54 -3.35 2.40
C LYS A 169 34.17 -3.05 3.76
N ALA A 170 33.67 -2.04 4.47
CA ALA A 170 34.15 -1.66 5.80
C ALA A 170 33.67 -2.60 6.94
N LEU A 171 32.87 -3.62 6.64
CA LEU A 171 32.35 -4.56 7.63
C LEU A 171 33.44 -5.53 8.12
N ALA A 172 33.36 -5.91 9.40
CA ALA A 172 34.19 -6.99 9.93
C ALA A 172 33.95 -8.31 9.18
N PRO A 173 34.96 -9.21 9.06
CA PRO A 173 34.88 -10.42 8.23
C PRO A 173 33.65 -11.31 8.49
N ALA A 174 33.34 -11.61 9.75
CA ALA A 174 32.17 -12.42 10.12
C ALA A 174 30.84 -11.75 9.70
N ARG A 175 30.77 -10.43 9.77
CA ARG A 175 29.60 -9.66 9.35
C ARG A 175 29.51 -9.64 7.82
N LEU A 176 30.63 -9.52 7.12
CA LEU A 176 30.67 -9.56 5.65
C LEU A 176 30.20 -10.93 5.11
N GLU A 177 30.50 -12.01 5.83
CA GLU A 177 29.98 -13.34 5.52
C GLU A 177 28.45 -13.41 5.73
N ALA A 178 27.96 -12.94 6.89
CA ALA A 178 26.54 -12.86 7.17
C ALA A 178 25.79 -11.98 6.17
N PHE A 179 26.40 -10.87 5.74
CA PHE A 179 25.89 -10.02 4.66
C PHE A 179 25.68 -10.81 3.39
N SER A 180 26.73 -11.52 2.96
CA SER A 180 26.75 -12.22 1.68
C SER A 180 25.70 -13.33 1.67
N LYS A 181 25.59 -14.08 2.77
CA LYS A 181 24.55 -15.10 2.95
C LYS A 181 23.14 -14.50 2.92
N GLY A 182 22.93 -13.43 3.70
CA GLY A 182 21.63 -12.75 3.76
C GLY A 182 21.21 -12.15 2.42
N PHE A 183 22.13 -11.49 1.72
CA PHE A 183 21.86 -10.85 0.44
C PHE A 183 21.54 -11.90 -0.62
N ARG A 184 22.30 -13.00 -0.67
CA ARG A 184 22.01 -14.12 -1.56
C ARG A 184 20.64 -14.72 -1.31
N ALA A 185 20.27 -14.94 -0.05
CA ALA A 185 18.95 -15.46 0.30
C ALA A 185 17.81 -14.49 -0.08
N ALA A 186 17.97 -13.20 0.24
CA ALA A 186 16.94 -12.19 -0.02
C ALA A 186 16.68 -11.92 -1.51
N PHE A 187 17.72 -12.03 -2.33
CA PHE A 187 17.66 -11.72 -3.77
C PHE A 187 17.88 -12.94 -4.67
N GLN A 188 17.85 -14.15 -4.10
CA GLN A 188 17.97 -15.43 -4.80
C GLN A 188 19.23 -15.50 -5.69
N VAL A 189 20.35 -14.94 -5.21
CA VAL A 189 21.61 -14.91 -5.96
C VAL A 189 22.33 -16.25 -5.81
N PRO A 190 22.71 -16.93 -6.91
CA PRO A 190 23.43 -18.21 -6.87
C PRO A 190 24.76 -18.11 -6.12
N GLU A 191 25.17 -19.19 -5.45
CA GLU A 191 26.49 -19.23 -4.77
C GLU A 191 27.66 -19.10 -5.74
N ALA A 192 27.49 -19.59 -6.97
CA ALA A 192 28.48 -19.47 -8.04
C ALA A 192 28.78 -18.01 -8.44
N GLN A 193 27.95 -17.04 -8.04
CA GLN A 193 28.21 -15.63 -8.30
C GLN A 193 29.39 -15.15 -7.44
N PRO A 194 30.53 -14.77 -8.05
CA PRO A 194 31.77 -14.49 -7.31
C PRO A 194 31.74 -13.14 -6.58
N SER A 195 30.93 -12.18 -7.06
CA SER A 195 30.82 -10.85 -6.45
C SER A 195 29.38 -10.37 -6.41
N LEU A 196 28.99 -9.82 -5.26
CA LEU A 196 27.68 -9.21 -5.03
C LEU A 196 27.68 -7.69 -5.32
N ALA A 197 28.86 -7.06 -5.42
CA ALA A 197 28.97 -5.60 -5.54
C ALA A 197 28.24 -5.06 -6.80
N GLY A 198 28.33 -5.78 -7.92
CA GLY A 198 27.68 -5.42 -9.17
C GLY A 198 26.16 -5.67 -9.20
N LEU A 199 25.61 -6.34 -8.18
CA LEU A 199 24.17 -6.61 -8.08
C LEU A 199 23.42 -5.50 -7.35
N ILE A 200 24.12 -4.55 -6.72
CA ILE A 200 23.53 -3.44 -5.99
C ILE A 200 23.16 -2.34 -6.98
N THR A 201 21.98 -2.46 -7.59
CA THR A 201 21.60 -1.59 -8.72
C THR A 201 20.28 -0.85 -8.52
N THR A 202 19.47 -1.22 -7.53
CA THR A 202 18.10 -0.71 -7.38
C THR A 202 17.80 -0.22 -5.97
N SER A 203 16.77 0.60 -5.86
CA SER A 203 16.23 1.12 -4.60
C SER A 203 15.80 0.00 -3.63
N ARG A 204 15.44 -1.18 -4.14
CA ARG A 204 15.17 -2.37 -3.32
C ARG A 204 16.45 -2.93 -2.68
N HIS A 205 17.54 -3.03 -3.44
CA HIS A 205 18.85 -3.40 -2.90
C HIS A 205 19.31 -2.43 -1.81
N GLN A 206 19.21 -1.12 -2.08
CA GLN A 206 19.59 -0.09 -1.10
C GLN A 206 18.84 -0.26 0.23
N ARG A 207 17.51 -0.37 0.19
CA ARG A 207 16.68 -0.50 1.40
C ARG A 207 17.05 -1.73 2.23
N TRP A 208 17.27 -2.87 1.57
CA TRP A 208 17.69 -4.10 2.26
C TRP A 208 19.08 -3.96 2.89
N ILE A 209 20.05 -3.40 2.16
CA ILE A 209 21.42 -3.20 2.64
C ILE A 209 21.45 -2.25 3.83
N GLU A 210 20.69 -1.15 3.77
CA GLU A 210 20.59 -0.19 4.86
C GLU A 210 19.94 -0.81 6.10
N SER A 211 18.93 -1.67 5.92
CA SER A 211 18.34 -2.44 7.02
C SER A 211 19.38 -3.33 7.70
N PHE A 212 20.15 -4.10 6.93
CA PHE A 212 21.22 -4.94 7.48
C PHE A 212 22.24 -4.07 8.24
N LEU A 213 22.74 -2.99 7.62
CA LEU A 213 23.74 -2.12 8.23
C LEU A 213 23.26 -1.46 9.54
N ALA A 214 21.95 -1.32 9.74
CA ALA A 214 21.39 -0.78 10.97
C ALA A 214 21.37 -1.79 12.13
N GLU A 215 21.28 -3.10 11.85
CA GLU A 215 21.23 -4.15 12.88
C GLU A 215 22.52 -4.23 13.72
N SER A 216 23.65 -3.74 13.20
CA SER A 216 24.94 -3.68 13.91
C SER A 216 25.11 -2.52 14.90
N ALA A 217 24.18 -1.56 14.96
CA ALA A 217 24.28 -0.42 15.87
C ALA A 217 23.61 -0.66 17.24
N THR A 218 22.95 -1.80 17.42
CA THR A 218 22.10 -2.13 18.59
C THR A 218 22.56 -3.36 19.39
N ALA A 219 23.75 -3.89 19.10
CA ALA A 219 24.40 -4.98 19.84
C ALA A 219 25.74 -4.49 20.40
#